data_AF-A0A8J3E3J9-F1
#
_entry.id   AF-A0A8J3E3J9-F1
#
_cell.length_a   1.000
_cell.length_b   1.000
_cell.length_c   1.000
_cell.angle_alpha   90.00
_cell.angle_beta   90.00
_cell.angle_gamma   90.00
#
_symmetry.space_group_name_H-M   'P 1'
#
loop_
_entity.id
_entity.type
_entity.pdbx_description
1 polymer ?
#
loop_
_entity_poly.entity_id
_entity_poly.type
_entity_poly.pdbx_seq_one_letter_code
_entity_poly.pdbx_strand_id
1 'polypeptide(L)'
;MSLNRIALALLVLIPTLASAEEIKCPDAQAGTHLSTVTLFDGPPDEHADLMPDTFKKEKTGGGKSDWDVAYIFEAGRQLYVECQYGSKVPSIVLKAPKVNTCTFKSDRNSKNSLTCK
;
A
#
# COMPACT_ATOMS: atom_id res chain seq x y z
N MET A 1 -31.74 18.92 55.64
CA MET A 1 -31.12 17.61 55.35
C MET A 1 -31.65 17.11 54.01
N SER A 2 -30.81 17.09 52.97
CA SER A 2 -30.75 15.98 52.00
C SER A 2 -29.70 16.28 50.93
N LEU A 3 -28.80 15.32 50.75
CA LEU A 3 -27.55 15.35 50.02
C LEU A 3 -27.69 15.44 48.50
N ASN A 4 -26.84 16.30 47.92
CA ASN A 4 -25.78 15.97 46.95
C ASN A 4 -26.05 14.87 45.91
N ARG A 5 -26.00 15.23 44.62
CA ARG A 5 -25.64 14.31 43.54
C ARG A 5 -24.73 15.01 42.53
N ILE A 6 -23.43 15.03 42.82
CA ILE A 6 -22.38 15.38 41.86
C ILE A 6 -22.19 14.15 40.97
N ALA A 7 -22.66 14.23 39.72
CA ALA A 7 -22.38 13.22 38.72
C ALA A 7 -20.97 13.47 38.16
N LEU A 8 -19.97 12.70 38.61
CA LEU A 8 -18.66 12.63 37.95
C LEU A 8 -18.81 11.90 36.62
N ALA A 9 -18.70 12.63 35.51
CA ALA A 9 -18.55 12.04 34.19
C ALA A 9 -17.11 11.51 34.04
N LEU A 10 -16.95 10.18 34.04
CA LEU A 10 -15.70 9.51 33.69
C LEU A 10 -15.41 9.78 32.20
N LEU A 11 -14.39 10.59 31.90
CA LEU A 11 -13.80 10.68 30.57
C LEU A 11 -13.03 9.39 30.27
N VAL A 12 -13.62 8.52 29.46
CA VAL A 12 -12.93 7.34 28.92
C VAL A 12 -12.03 7.81 27.77
N LEU A 13 -10.72 7.91 28.03
CA LEU A 13 -9.70 8.05 27.00
C LEU A 13 -9.66 6.75 26.19
N ILE A 14 -10.26 6.74 25.00
CA ILE A 14 -10.11 5.63 24.05
C ILE A 14 -8.75 5.81 23.38
N PRO A 15 -7.78 4.90 23.59
CA PRO A 15 -6.53 4.94 22.84
C PRO A 15 -6.84 4.60 21.38
N THR A 16 -6.66 5.57 20.50
CA THR A 16 -6.68 5.33 19.05
C THR A 16 -5.48 4.45 18.72
N LEU A 17 -5.74 3.17 18.41
CA LEU A 17 -4.74 2.30 17.82
C LEU A 17 -4.34 2.92 16.47
N ALA A 18 -3.14 3.50 16.40
CA ALA A 18 -2.53 3.90 15.15
C ALA A 18 -2.31 2.62 14.33
N SER A 19 -3.23 2.34 13.41
CA SER A 19 -3.03 1.28 12.43
C SER A 19 -1.84 1.71 11.57
N ALA A 20 -0.77 0.92 11.57
CA ALA A 20 0.27 1.08 10.57
C ALA A 20 -0.41 0.90 9.21
N GLU A 21 -0.56 2.00 8.48
CA GLU A 21 -1.38 2.10 7.28
C GLU A 21 -0.67 1.33 6.15
N GLU A 22 -0.96 0.03 6.06
CA GLU A 22 -0.47 -0.83 4.99
C GLU A 22 -1.33 -0.61 3.74
N ILE A 23 -0.68 -0.43 2.59
CA ILE A 23 -1.36 -0.39 1.30
C ILE A 23 -1.14 -1.69 0.54
N LYS A 24 -2.24 -2.19 -0.04
CA LYS A 24 -2.28 -3.34 -0.94
C LYS A 24 -3.06 -2.98 -2.18
N CYS A 25 -2.71 -3.60 -3.30
CA CYS A 25 -3.58 -3.59 -4.47
C CYS A 25 -4.90 -4.30 -4.10
N PRO A 26 -6.06 -3.68 -4.34
CA PRO A 26 -7.36 -4.33 -4.06
C PRO A 26 -7.54 -5.56 -4.95
N ASP A 27 -8.50 -6.42 -4.62
CA ASP A 27 -8.92 -7.45 -5.57
C ASP A 27 -9.66 -6.79 -6.74
N ALA A 28 -9.33 -7.18 -7.98
CA ALA A 28 -10.06 -6.68 -9.13
C ALA A 28 -11.41 -7.41 -9.28
N GLN A 29 -12.39 -6.65 -9.78
CA GLN A 29 -13.69 -7.19 -10.12
C GLN A 29 -13.57 -8.19 -11.29
N ALA A 30 -14.51 -9.13 -11.39
CA ALA A 30 -14.61 -10.14 -12.45
C ALA A 30 -13.54 -11.25 -12.46
N GLY A 31 -12.98 -11.64 -11.30
CA GLY A 31 -12.12 -12.83 -11.19
C GLY A 31 -10.75 -12.67 -11.85
N THR A 32 -10.32 -11.43 -12.05
CA THR A 32 -8.99 -11.10 -12.57
C THR A 32 -8.00 -10.96 -11.43
N HIS A 33 -6.75 -11.31 -11.69
CA HIS A 33 -5.67 -11.30 -10.70
C HIS A 33 -4.73 -10.14 -10.98
N LEU A 34 -4.07 -9.64 -9.93
CA LEU A 34 -3.02 -8.65 -10.10
C LEU A 34 -1.95 -9.24 -11.04
N SER A 35 -1.66 -8.53 -12.12
CA SER A 35 -0.67 -8.91 -13.11
C SER A 35 0.68 -8.28 -12.77
N THR A 36 0.71 -6.96 -12.58
CA THR A 36 1.91 -6.21 -12.22
C THR A 36 1.54 -4.93 -11.50
N VAL A 37 2.57 -4.21 -11.04
CA VAL A 37 2.45 -2.88 -10.47
C VAL A 37 3.49 -1.95 -11.06
N THR A 38 3.17 -0.66 -11.10
CA THR A 38 4.13 0.42 -11.33
C THR A 38 4.06 1.39 -10.16
N LEU A 39 5.21 1.75 -9.60
CA LEU A 39 5.33 2.74 -8.53
C LEU A 39 5.83 4.04 -9.14
N PHE A 40 5.27 5.17 -8.70
CA PHE A 40 5.60 6.49 -9.21
C PHE A 40 5.93 7.45 -8.07
N ASP A 41 6.98 8.24 -8.26
CA ASP A 41 7.34 9.37 -7.41
C ASP A 41 6.61 10.63 -7.89
N GLY A 42 5.33 10.70 -7.56
CA GLY A 42 4.38 11.68 -8.08
C GLY A 42 3.20 11.02 -8.82
N PRO A 43 2.22 11.81 -9.29
CA PRO A 43 1.13 11.34 -10.13
C PRO A 43 1.62 10.55 -11.37
N PRO A 44 0.91 9.49 -11.83
CA PRO A 44 1.36 8.69 -12.98
C PRO A 44 1.51 9.44 -14.32
N ASP A 45 0.80 10.57 -14.51
CA ASP A 45 0.90 11.42 -15.70
C ASP A 45 2.19 12.26 -15.76
N GLU A 46 2.95 12.31 -14.66
CA GLU A 46 4.29 12.90 -14.62
C GLU A 46 5.39 11.89 -15.03
N HIS A 47 5.04 10.61 -15.22
CA HIS A 47 5.93 9.56 -15.74
C HIS A 47 7.24 9.36 -14.96
N ALA A 48 7.17 9.51 -13.63
CA ALA A 48 8.30 9.33 -12.70
C ALA A 48 8.36 7.90 -12.14
N ASP A 49 8.46 6.91 -13.02
CA ASP A 49 8.43 5.48 -12.71
C ASP A 49 9.64 5.06 -11.84
N LEU A 50 9.38 4.27 -10.80
CA LEU A 50 10.41 3.77 -9.90
C LEU A 50 10.85 2.35 -10.26
N MET A 51 12.15 2.18 -10.50
CA MET A 51 12.75 0.86 -10.59
C MET A 51 12.94 0.23 -9.20
N PRO A 52 12.78 -1.10 -9.08
CA PRO A 52 13.03 -1.77 -7.82
C PRO A 52 14.51 -1.72 -7.47
N ASP A 53 14.81 -1.45 -6.20
CA ASP A 53 16.17 -1.47 -5.68
C ASP A 53 16.76 -2.87 -5.73
N THR A 54 15.91 -3.88 -5.52
CA THR A 54 16.31 -5.28 -5.71
C THR A 54 15.26 -6.09 -6.45
N PHE A 55 15.74 -7.03 -7.27
CA PHE A 55 14.92 -8.04 -7.90
C PHE A 55 15.54 -9.42 -7.69
N LYS A 56 14.74 -10.37 -7.19
CA LYS A 56 15.14 -11.76 -6.97
C LYS A 56 14.18 -12.69 -7.68
N LYS A 57 14.70 -13.57 -8.55
CA LYS A 57 13.92 -14.67 -9.11
C LYS A 57 13.77 -15.78 -8.07
N GLU A 58 12.55 -16.26 -7.90
CA GLU A 58 12.27 -17.37 -7.00
C GLU A 58 12.49 -18.72 -7.70
N LYS A 59 13.00 -19.73 -6.97
CA LYS A 59 13.30 -21.06 -7.55
C LYS A 59 12.06 -21.78 -8.06
N THR A 60 10.93 -21.56 -7.39
CA THR A 60 9.60 -22.08 -7.77
C THR A 60 8.99 -21.31 -8.95
N GLY A 61 9.67 -20.27 -9.42
CA GLY A 61 9.23 -19.35 -10.46
C GLY A 61 8.47 -18.14 -9.92
N GLY A 62 8.41 -17.10 -10.75
CA GLY A 62 8.06 -15.76 -10.32
C GLY A 62 9.28 -15.02 -9.79
N GLY A 63 9.04 -14.00 -8.97
CA GLY A 63 10.08 -13.16 -8.42
C GLY A 63 9.57 -12.15 -7.42
N LYS A 64 10.51 -11.57 -6.69
CA LYS A 64 10.29 -10.54 -5.69
C LYS A 64 11.01 -9.27 -6.11
N SER A 65 10.29 -8.16 -6.14
CA SER A 65 10.82 -6.82 -6.34
C SER A 65 10.62 -6.03 -5.05
N ASP A 66 11.66 -5.36 -4.58
CA ASP A 66 11.62 -4.53 -3.36
C ASP A 66 12.05 -3.10 -3.70
N TRP A 67 11.37 -2.12 -3.09
CA TRP A 67 11.66 -0.69 -3.15
C TRP A 67 11.75 -0.10 -1.74
N ASP A 68 12.77 0.70 -1.49
CA ASP A 68 12.91 1.57 -0.32
C ASP A 68 12.38 2.97 -0.70
N VAL A 69 11.20 3.35 -0.22
CA VAL A 69 10.45 4.53 -0.69
C VAL A 69 10.33 5.65 0.34
N ALA A 70 10.91 5.48 1.54
CA ALA A 70 10.87 6.49 2.60
C ALA A 70 11.35 7.87 2.13
N TYR A 71 12.39 7.91 1.29
CA TYR A 71 13.00 9.14 0.78
C TYR A 71 12.02 10.03 0.00
N ILE A 72 10.98 9.45 -0.60
CA ILE A 72 9.95 10.20 -1.33
C ILE A 72 9.19 11.09 -0.34
N PHE A 73 8.76 10.51 0.78
CA PHE A 73 8.01 11.22 1.81
C PHE A 73 8.88 12.18 2.62
N GLU A 74 10.15 11.85 2.84
CA GLU A 74 11.14 12.74 3.49
C GLU A 74 11.39 14.00 2.65
N ALA A 75 11.39 13.87 1.32
CA ALA A 75 11.46 14.99 0.39
C ALA A 75 10.14 15.78 0.26
N GLY A 76 9.10 15.42 1.02
CA GLY A 76 7.77 16.05 0.95
C GLY A 76 6.99 15.69 -0.32
N ARG A 77 7.40 14.65 -1.05
CA ARG A 77 6.73 14.14 -2.25
C ARG A 77 5.78 13.00 -1.88
N GLN A 78 5.13 12.43 -2.89
CA GLN A 78 4.04 11.49 -2.73
C GLN A 78 4.23 10.27 -3.62
N LEU A 79 4.21 9.08 -3.02
CA LEU A 79 4.20 7.82 -3.76
C LEU A 79 2.80 7.52 -4.31
N TYR A 80 2.73 7.12 -5.57
CA TYR A 80 1.56 6.54 -6.22
C TYR A 80 1.85 5.11 -6.67
N VAL A 81 0.83 4.28 -6.64
CA VAL A 81 0.89 2.87 -7.05
C VAL A 81 -0.19 2.62 -8.08
N GLU A 82 0.20 2.20 -9.28
CA GLU A 82 -0.72 1.67 -10.28
C GLU A 82 -0.77 0.14 -10.19
N CYS A 83 -1.95 -0.40 -9.90
CA CYS A 83 -2.24 -1.83 -9.87
C CYS A 83 -2.88 -2.26 -11.19
N GLN A 84 -2.29 -3.24 -11.89
CA GLN A 84 -2.74 -3.69 -13.22
C GLN A 84 -3.19 -5.16 -13.16
N TYR A 85 -4.39 -5.50 -13.65
CA TYR A 85 -5.02 -6.83 -13.44
C TYR A 85 -5.24 -7.66 -14.72
N GLY A 86 -4.73 -7.17 -15.85
CA GLY A 86 -4.87 -7.80 -17.16
C GLY A 86 -5.36 -6.80 -18.22
N SER A 87 -5.16 -7.12 -19.50
CA SER A 87 -5.29 -6.18 -20.61
C SER A 87 -6.69 -5.60 -20.87
N LYS A 88 -7.74 -6.16 -20.25
CA LYS A 88 -9.14 -5.70 -20.40
C LYS A 88 -9.70 -5.07 -19.13
N VAL A 89 -8.91 -4.99 -18.06
CA VAL A 89 -9.33 -4.43 -16.78
C VAL A 89 -8.59 -3.11 -16.58
N PRO A 90 -9.30 -2.00 -16.36
CA PRO A 90 -8.66 -0.73 -16.04
C PRO A 90 -7.72 -0.87 -14.84
N SER A 91 -6.58 -0.19 -14.90
CA SER A 91 -5.70 -0.12 -13.74
C SER A 91 -6.35 0.68 -12.61
N ILE A 92 -5.92 0.40 -11.38
CA ILE A 92 -6.34 1.15 -10.20
C ILE A 92 -5.12 1.90 -9.69
N VAL A 93 -5.23 3.22 -9.62
CA VAL A 93 -4.18 4.08 -9.07
C VAL A 93 -4.51 4.40 -7.63
N LEU A 94 -3.56 4.14 -6.74
CA LEU A 94 -3.66 4.41 -5.32
C LEU A 94 -2.61 5.46 -4.93
N LYS A 95 -3.01 6.41 -4.08
CA LYS A 95 -2.09 7.31 -3.40
C LYS A 95 -1.65 6.64 -2.09
N ALA A 96 -0.37 6.30 -1.96
CA ALA A 96 0.11 5.57 -0.80
C ALA A 96 0.18 6.47 0.45
N PRO A 97 -0.15 5.96 1.65
CA PRO A 97 0.21 6.65 2.89
C PRO A 97 1.74 6.65 3.05
N LYS A 98 2.25 7.35 4.07
CA LYS A 98 3.69 7.30 4.39
C LYS A 98 4.07 5.87 4.76
N VAL A 99 4.93 5.28 3.95
CA VAL A 99 5.46 3.92 4.10
C VAL A 99 6.96 3.93 3.85
N ASN A 100 7.69 2.96 4.38
CA ASN A 100 9.13 2.91 4.20
C ASN A 100 9.51 2.05 3.00
N THR A 101 8.74 0.99 2.75
CA THR A 101 9.08 -0.05 1.79
C THR A 101 7.87 -0.49 0.99
N CYS A 102 8.09 -0.90 -0.25
CA CYS A 102 7.13 -1.65 -1.04
C CYS A 102 7.76 -2.97 -1.50
N THR A 103 6.96 -4.03 -1.49
CA THR A 103 7.37 -5.35 -1.97
C THR A 103 6.30 -5.90 -2.90
N PHE A 104 6.69 -6.15 -4.15
CA PHE A 104 5.89 -6.90 -5.11
C PHE A 104 6.39 -8.34 -5.17
N LYS A 105 5.47 -9.29 -5.06
CA LYS A 105 5.73 -10.72 -5.27
C LYS A 105 4.91 -11.20 -6.44
N SER A 106 5.56 -11.86 -7.38
CA SER A 106 4.91 -12.62 -8.44
C SER A 106 5.12 -14.10 -8.22
N ASP A 107 4.12 -14.91 -8.55
CA ASP A 107 4.22 -16.36 -8.52
C ASP A 107 3.75 -16.97 -9.87
N ARG A 108 4.01 -18.26 -10.07
CA ARG A 108 3.58 -18.96 -11.29
C ARG A 108 2.08 -19.25 -11.36
N ASN A 109 1.36 -19.09 -10.26
CA ASN A 109 -0.07 -19.38 -10.14
C ASN A 109 -0.90 -18.09 -10.18
N SER A 110 -0.34 -16.99 -10.68
CA SER A 110 -1.03 -15.71 -10.80
C SER A 110 -1.50 -15.12 -9.46
N LYS A 111 -0.89 -15.48 -8.33
CA LYS A 111 -1.15 -14.87 -7.00
C LYS A 111 -0.19 -13.73 -6.72
N ASN A 112 -0.08 -12.81 -7.67
CA ASN A 112 0.80 -11.67 -7.49
C ASN A 112 0.22 -10.76 -6.41
N SER A 113 1.08 -10.11 -5.65
CA SER A 113 0.68 -9.22 -4.56
C SER A 113 1.66 -8.08 -4.41
N LEU A 114 1.15 -6.94 -3.98
CA LEU A 114 1.92 -5.80 -3.52
C LEU A 114 1.54 -5.52 -2.06
N THR A 115 2.55 -5.30 -1.23
CA THR A 115 2.42 -4.75 0.12
C THR A 115 3.39 -3.58 0.23
N CYS A 116 2.91 -2.42 0.69
CA CYS A 116 3.79 -1.37 1.19
C CYS A 116 3.48 -1.02 2.65
N LYS A 117 4.55 -0.77 3.42
CA LYS A 117 4.53 -0.53 4.87
C LYS A 117 5.78 0.20 5.34
#